data_AF-A0A1A6GE95-F1
#
_entry.id   AF-A0A1A6GE95-F1
#
_cell.length_a   1.000
_cell.length_b   1.000
_cell.length_c   1.000
_cell.angle_alpha   90.00
_cell.angle_beta   90.00
_cell.angle_gamma   90.00
#
_symmetry.space_group_name_H-M   'P 1'
#
loop_
_entity.id
_entity.type
_entity.pdbx_description
1 polymer ?
#
loop_
_entity_poly.entity_id
_entity_poly.type
_entity_poly.pdbx_seq_one_letter_code
_entity_poly.pdbx_strand_id
1 'polypeptide(L)' 'AGIDGESIGNCPFSQRLFMILWLKGVVFNVTTVDLKRKPADLHNLAPGAHPPFLTFNGDVKTDVNKIEEFLEETLTPEK' A
#
# COMPACT_ATOMS: atom_id res chain seq x y z
N ALA A 1 -9.41 -4.36 4.01
CA ALA A 1 -10.65 -3.55 3.96
C ALA A 1 -11.28 -3.55 5.35
N GLY A 2 -12.27 -2.69 5.57
CA GLY A 2 -13.12 -2.67 6.75
C GLY A 2 -13.98 -3.94 6.85
N ILE A 3 -14.86 -3.98 7.86
CA ILE A 3 -15.75 -5.12 8.09
C ILE A 3 -16.70 -5.41 6.92
N ASP A 4 -16.99 -4.38 6.12
CA ASP A 4 -17.84 -4.38 4.94
C ASP A 4 -17.11 -4.84 3.67
N GLY A 5 -15.78 -5.01 3.71
CA GLY A 5 -14.98 -5.41 2.56
C GLY A 5 -14.62 -4.27 1.60
N GLU A 6 -15.16 -3.07 1.80
CA GLU A 6 -14.96 -1.91 0.91
C GLU A 6 -14.30 -0.73 1.62
N SER A 7 -14.69 -0.44 2.85
CA SER A 7 -14.17 0.71 3.60
C SER A 7 -12.68 0.56 3.94
N ILE A 8 -12.03 1.66 4.31
CA ILE A 8 -10.68 1.64 4.86
C ILE A 8 -10.72 0.88 6.21
N GLY A 9 -9.87 -0.14 6.34
CA GLY A 9 -9.74 -0.92 7.57
C GLY A 9 -8.81 -0.26 8.58
N ASN A 10 -8.90 -0.69 9.85
CA ASN A 10 -8.10 -0.15 10.95
C ASN A 10 -6.68 -0.78 11.02
N CYS A 11 -5.93 -0.73 9.93
CA CYS A 11 -4.56 -1.25 9.87
C CYS A 11 -3.55 -0.11 10.10
N PRO A 12 -2.79 -0.11 11.22
CA PRO A 12 -1.86 0.98 11.52
C PRO A 12 -0.74 1.12 10.48
N PHE A 13 -0.26 0.00 9.91
CA PHE A 13 0.75 0.03 8.86
C PHE A 13 0.22 0.64 7.55
N SER A 14 -1.01 0.32 7.16
CA SER A 14 -1.63 0.90 5.97
C SER A 14 -1.86 2.41 6.15
N GLN A 15 -2.31 2.82 7.34
CA GLN A 15 -2.49 4.23 7.67
C GLN A 15 -1.16 4.99 7.64
N ARG A 16 -0.08 4.41 8.14
CA ARG A 16 1.25 5.02 8.11
C ARG A 16 1.73 5.30 6.68
N LEU A 17 1.66 4.30 5.79
CA LEU A 17 2.04 4.49 4.39
C LEU A 17 1.16 5.51 3.66
N PHE A 18 -0.15 5.50 3.94
CA PHE A 18 -1.08 6.50 3.41
C PHE A 18 -0.68 7.92 3.83
N MET A 19 -0.34 8.12 5.11
CA MET A 19 0.12 9.41 5.61
C MET A 19 1.42 9.87 4.94
N ILE A 20 2.37 8.96 4.71
CA ILE A 20 3.64 9.30 4.02
C ILE A 20 3.34 9.80 2.60
N LEU A 21 2.60 9.03 1.80
CA LEU A 21 2.24 9.41 0.43
C LEU A 21 1.48 10.75 0.38
N TRP A 22 0.56 10.95 1.33
CA TRP A 22 -0.19 12.20 1.46
C TRP A 22 0.71 13.39 1.77
N LEU A 23 1.60 13.26 2.76
CA LEU A 23 2.52 14.35 3.17
C LEU A 23 3.56 14.67 2.09
N LYS A 24 3.94 13.70 1.26
CA LYS A 24 4.81 13.90 0.09
C LYS A 24 4.11 14.65 -1.05
N GLY A 25 2.78 14.82 -1.01
CA GLY A 25 2.04 15.59 -2.01
C GLY A 25 1.96 14.94 -3.39
N VAL A 26 2.20 13.63 -3.48
CA VAL A 26 2.14 12.88 -4.74
C VAL A 26 0.71 12.45 -5.08
N VAL A 27 0.44 12.20 -6.36
CA VAL A 27 -0.81 11.56 -6.79
C VAL A 27 -0.66 10.05 -6.65
N PHE A 28 -1.58 9.43 -5.92
CA PHE A 28 -1.59 7.98 -5.71
C PHE A 28 -3.02 7.45 -5.61
N ASN A 29 -3.20 6.15 -5.87
CA ASN A 29 -4.46 5.45 -5.69
C ASN A 29 -4.41 4.52 -4.49
N VAL A 30 -5.51 4.47 -3.74
CA VAL A 30 -5.71 3.51 -2.64
C VAL A 30 -6.70 2.46 -3.09
N THR A 31 -6.32 1.19 -2.98
CA THR A 31 -7.22 0.06 -3.20
C THR A 31 -7.39 -0.69 -1.89
N THR A 32 -8.61 -0.76 -1.38
CA THR A 32 -8.92 -1.60 -0.23
C THR A 32 -9.08 -3.05 -0.69
N VAL A 33 -8.51 -3.98 0.08
CA VAL A 33 -8.52 -5.40 -0.26
C VAL A 33 -9.24 -6.18 0.83
N ASP A 34 -10.26 -6.95 0.47
CA ASP A 34 -10.88 -7.93 1.36
C ASP A 34 -10.03 -9.21 1.40
N LEU A 35 -9.39 -9.47 2.54
CA LEU A 35 -8.57 -10.67 2.73
C LEU A 35 -9.40 -11.95 2.87
N LYS A 36 -10.71 -11.85 3.15
CA LYS A 36 -11.63 -12.99 3.17
C LYS A 36 -12.06 -13.39 1.75
N ARG A 37 -12.17 -12.41 0.86
CA ARG A 37 -12.49 -12.58 -0.56
C ARG A 37 -11.32 -12.12 -1.41
N LYS A 38 -10.18 -12.84 -1.30
CA LYS A 38 -8.95 -12.49 -2.01
C LYS A 38 -9.22 -12.43 -3.53
N PRO A 39 -9.13 -11.27 -4.18
CA PRO A 39 -9.24 -11.20 -5.63
C PRO A 39 -8.07 -11.96 -6.26
N ALA A 40 -8.32 -12.62 -7.40
CA ALA A 40 -7.31 -13.44 -8.08
C ALA A 40 -6.05 -12.63 -8.42
N ASP A 41 -6.22 -11.35 -8.75
CA ASP A 41 -5.12 -10.44 -9.06
C ASP A 41 -4.16 -10.25 -7.88
N LEU A 42 -4.69 -10.20 -6.65
CA LEU A 42 -3.84 -10.08 -5.45
C LEU A 42 -2.97 -11.32 -5.25
N HIS A 43 -3.52 -12.51 -5.51
CA HIS A 43 -2.75 -13.75 -5.39
C HIS A 43 -1.57 -13.78 -6.37
N ASN A 44 -1.77 -13.25 -7.58
CA ASN A 44 -0.71 -13.13 -8.58
C ASN A 44 0.29 -12.02 -8.23
N LEU A 45 -0.20 -10.92 -7.64
CA LEU A 45 0.60 -9.76 -7.28
C LEU A 45 1.53 -10.04 -6.07
N ALA A 46 1.04 -10.75 -5.07
CA ALA A 46 1.77 -11.01 -3.83
C ALA A 46 1.28 -12.30 -3.13
N PRO A 47 1.75 -13.49 -3.56
CA PRO A 47 1.30 -14.75 -3.00
C PRO A 47 1.71 -14.87 -1.52
N GLY A 48 0.72 -14.99 -0.64
CA GLY A 48 0.92 -15.20 0.80
C GLY A 48 1.38 -13.97 1.59
N ALA A 49 1.56 -12.82 0.95
CA ALA A 49 1.95 -11.60 1.66
C ALA A 49 0.76 -10.99 2.41
N HIS A 50 1.05 -10.29 3.50
CA HIS A 50 0.05 -9.57 4.29
C HIS A 50 0.09 -8.07 3.93
N PRO A 51 -1.06 -7.38 3.87
CA PRO A 51 -1.07 -5.94 3.58
C PRO A 51 -0.37 -5.15 4.70
N PRO A 52 0.16 -3.95 4.38
CA PRO A 52 0.00 -3.23 3.12
C PRO A 52 0.97 -3.63 2.00
N PHE A 53 0.60 -3.30 0.75
CA PHE A 53 1.44 -3.46 -0.44
C PHE A 53 1.55 -2.12 -1.16
N LEU A 54 2.69 -1.86 -1.80
CA LEU A 54 2.88 -0.73 -2.71
C LEU A 54 3.20 -1.28 -4.10
N THR A 55 2.51 -0.79 -5.13
CA THR A 55 2.89 -1.02 -6.52
C THR A 55 3.41 0.30 -7.09
N PHE A 56 4.62 0.28 -7.64
CA PHE A 56 5.24 1.44 -8.28
C PHE A 56 5.88 1.00 -9.59
N ASN A 57 5.48 1.60 -10.71
CA ASN A 57 5.94 1.23 -12.06
C ASN A 57 5.83 -0.27 -12.39
N GLY A 58 4.81 -0.95 -11.85
CA GLY A 58 4.60 -2.39 -12.04
C GLY A 58 5.34 -3.28 -11.04
N ASP A 59 6.28 -2.73 -10.27
CA ASP A 59 6.98 -3.47 -9.22
C ASP A 59 6.20 -3.46 -7.91
N VAL A 60 6.01 -4.65 -7.34
CA VAL A 60 5.29 -4.86 -6.09
C VAL A 60 6.26 -4.92 -4.93
N LYS A 61 5.97 -4.13 -3.89
CA LYS A 61 6.72 -4.09 -2.63
C LYS A 61 5.77 -4.49 -1.50
N THR A 62 6.20 -5.40 -0.64
CA THR A 62 5.38 -6.02 0.41
C THR A 62 5.94 -5.85 1.82
N ASP A 63 7.21 -5.46 1.95
CA ASP A 63 7.85 -5.17 3.22
C ASP A 63 7.65 -3.68 3.58
N VAL A 64 6.96 -3.42 4.70
CA VAL A 64 6.61 -2.06 5.12
C VAL A 64 7.84 -1.18 5.30
N ASN A 65 8.91 -1.68 5.91
CA ASN A 65 10.11 -0.88 6.17
C ASN A 65 10.79 -0.51 4.84
N LYS A 66 10.88 -1.48 3.92
CA LYS A 66 11.44 -1.21 2.57
C LYS A 66 10.58 -0.27 1.75
N ILE A 67 9.25 -0.30 1.93
CA ILE A 67 8.35 0.66 1.29
C ILE A 67 8.62 2.06 1.83
N GLU A 68 8.74 2.22 3.16
CA GLU A 68 9.03 3.50 3.77
C GLU A 68 10.37 4.08 3.28
N GLU A 69 11.43 3.27 3.28
CA GLU A 69 12.74 3.65 2.74
C GLU A 69 12.63 4.08 1.27
N PHE A 70 11.96 3.26 0.45
CA PHE A 70 11.75 3.56 -0.97
C PHE A 70 11.00 4.87 -1.20
N LEU A 71 9.93 5.12 -0.44
CA LEU A 71 9.15 6.35 -0.56
C LEU A 71 9.95 7.57 -0.10
N GLU A 72 10.80 7.42 0.91
CA GLU A 72 11.66 8.51 1.36
C GLU A 72 12.73 8.87 0.33
N GLU A 73 13.38 7.86 -0.27
CA GLU A 73 14.40 8.05 -1.32
C GLU A 73 13.81 8.58 -2.64
N THR A 74 12.70 7.99 -3.08
CA THR A 74 12.11 8.29 -4.40
C THR A 74 11.35 9.62 -4.40
N LEU A 75 10.69 9.94 -3.29
CA LEU A 75 9.87 11.16 -3.15
C LEU A 75 10.63 12.21 -2.35
N THR A 76 11.87 12.49 -2.76
CA THR A 76 12.58 13.67 -2.27
C THR A 76 11.97 14.90 -2.92
N PRO A 77 11.64 15.97 -2.16
CA PRO A 77 11.12 17.19 -2.76
C PRO A 77 12.14 17.72 -3.77
N GLU A 78 11.68 17.99 -5.00
CA GLU A 78 12.50 18.71 -5.97
C GLU A 78 12.90 20.05 -5.33
N LYS A 79 14.21 20.30 -5.33
CA LYS A 79 14.85 21.42 -4.62
C LYS A 79 14.40 22.78 -5.14
#